data_AF-A0A4Q5LH70-F1
#
_entry.id   AF-A0A4Q5LH70-F1
#
_cell.length_a   1.000
_cell.length_b   1.000
_cell.length_c   1.000
_cell.angle_alpha   90.00
_cell.angle_beta   90.00
_cell.angle_gamma   90.00
#
_symmetry.space_group_name_H-M   'P 1'
#
loop_
_entity.id
_entity.type
_entity.pdbx_description
1 polymer ?
#
loop_
_entity_poly.entity_id
_entity_poly.type
_entity_poly.pdbx_seq_one_letter_code
_entity_poly.pdbx_strand_id
1 'polypeptide(L)'
;MAAVHPNYIKSSNLIILSMLVGLMSLAFAQEPLKTLPAVLSVIITILFLGVIAFLVRRGISWMKYVLLVVFILGLAALILLIIGKQHVRTGALVVNILQTLIQLWALIRLFTIPKSPGKVSFNK
;
A
#
# COMPACT_ATOMS: atom_id res chain seq x y z
N MET A 1 -16.46 20.83 4.31
CA MET A 1 -15.88 19.60 3.70
C MET A 1 -16.73 18.43 4.18
N ALA A 2 -17.22 17.57 3.27
CA ALA A 2 -18.06 16.44 3.66
C ALA A 2 -17.31 15.50 4.62
N ALA A 3 -18.01 14.88 5.57
CA ALA A 3 -17.41 13.94 6.51
C ALA A 3 -16.83 12.73 5.75
N VAL A 4 -15.52 12.52 5.87
CA VAL A 4 -14.83 11.39 5.24
C VAL A 4 -15.12 10.12 6.03
N HIS A 5 -15.49 9.03 5.34
CA HIS A 5 -15.80 7.76 5.99
C HIS A 5 -14.58 7.24 6.79
N PRO A 6 -14.75 6.75 8.04
CA PRO A 6 -13.64 6.33 8.91
C PRO A 6 -12.71 5.28 8.29
N ASN A 7 -13.22 4.42 7.41
CA ASN A 7 -12.39 3.45 6.70
C ASN A 7 -11.31 4.09 5.82
N TYR A 8 -11.50 5.31 5.28
CA TYR A 8 -10.43 6.00 4.54
C TYR A 8 -9.24 6.32 5.46
N ILE A 9 -9.51 6.80 6.68
CA ILE A 9 -8.47 7.09 7.68
C ILE A 9 -7.77 5.79 8.10
N LYS A 10 -8.54 4.74 8.42
CA LYS A 10 -7.98 3.43 8.79
C LYS A 10 -7.12 2.84 7.67
N SER A 11 -7.58 2.93 6.42
CA SER A 11 -6.83 2.43 5.25
C SER A 11 -5.55 3.23 5.03
N SER A 12 -5.59 4.56 5.15
CA SER A 12 -4.40 5.41 5.08
C SER A 12 -3.37 5.01 6.15
N ASN A 13 -3.81 4.78 7.39
CA ASN A 13 -2.91 4.35 8.46
C ASN A 13 -2.29 2.98 8.18
N LEU A 14 -3.07 2.04 7.62
CA LEU A 14 -2.55 0.73 7.21
C LEU A 14 -1.54 0.83 6.06
N ILE A 15 -1.73 1.73 5.10
CA ILE A 15 -0.76 1.98 4.01
C ILE A 15 0.54 2.58 4.56
N ILE A 16 0.45 3.51 5.52
CA ILE A 16 1.63 4.07 6.18
C ILE A 16 2.34 2.98 6.99
N LEU A 17 1.59 2.13 7.70
CA LEU A 17 2.16 1.01 8.44
C LEU A 17 2.85 0.01 7.50
N SER A 18 2.25 -0.33 6.36
CA SER A 18 2.86 -1.23 5.39
C SER A 18 4.14 -0.63 4.78
N MET A 19 4.18 0.68 4.57
CA MET A 19 5.39 1.40 4.15
C MET A 19 6.50 1.28 5.21
N LEU A 20 6.20 1.48 6.50
CA LEU A 20 7.18 1.35 7.58
C LEU A 20 7.70 -0.09 7.71
N VAL A 21 6.81 -1.08 7.61
CA VAL A 21 7.19 -2.50 7.60
C VAL A 21 8.09 -2.79 6.38
N GLY A 22 7.76 -2.25 5.21
CA GLY A 22 8.61 -2.40 4.02
C GLY A 22 10.00 -1.80 4.19
N LEU A 23 10.14 -0.67 4.89
CA LEU A 23 11.46 -0.11 5.22
C LEU A 23 12.25 -1.01 6.16
N MET A 24 11.58 -1.74 7.06
CA MET A 24 12.24 -2.75 7.91
C MET A 24 12.86 -3.88 7.09
N SER A 25 12.34 -4.17 5.88
CA SER A 25 12.94 -5.19 5.00
C SER A 25 14.36 -4.82 4.55
N LEU A 26 14.70 -3.53 4.54
CA LEU A 26 16.04 -3.03 4.20
C LEU A 26 17.10 -3.51 5.21
N ALA A 27 16.72 -3.75 6.47
CA ALA A 27 17.62 -4.32 7.47
C ALA A 27 18.04 -5.77 7.13
N PHE A 28 17.27 -6.44 6.26
CA PHE A 28 17.53 -7.81 5.79
C PHE A 28 18.04 -7.85 4.33
N ALA A 29 18.25 -6.69 3.69
CA ALA A 29 18.76 -6.61 2.34
C ALA A 29 20.19 -7.16 2.25
N GLN A 30 20.47 -7.94 1.20
CA GLN A 30 21.81 -8.53 0.99
C GLN A 30 22.83 -7.47 0.58
N GLU A 31 22.41 -6.54 -0.27
CA GLU A 31 23.20 -5.38 -0.62
C GLU A 31 22.67 -4.17 0.14
N PRO A 32 23.46 -3.57 1.05
CA PRO A 32 23.10 -2.31 1.64
C PRO A 32 22.91 -1.26 0.55
N LEU A 33 22.18 -0.18 0.84
CA LEU A 33 21.96 0.97 -0.05
C LEU A 33 23.29 1.68 -0.38
N LYS A 34 24.11 1.06 -1.21
CA LYS A 34 25.47 1.50 -1.58
C LYS A 34 25.50 2.22 -2.91
N THR A 35 24.45 2.07 -3.72
CA THR A 35 24.36 2.67 -5.05
C THR A 35 23.29 3.77 -5.04
N LEU A 36 23.58 4.86 -5.75
CA LEU A 36 22.64 5.98 -5.92
C LEU A 36 21.27 5.52 -6.47
N PRO A 37 21.17 4.61 -7.46
CA PRO A 37 19.89 4.10 -7.94
C PRO A 37 19.09 3.36 -6.86
N ALA A 38 19.74 2.61 -5.98
CA ALA A 38 19.04 1.89 -4.90
C ALA A 38 18.44 2.86 -3.88
N VAL A 39 19.20 3.90 -3.49
CA VAL A 39 18.73 4.95 -2.58
C VAL A 39 17.55 5.71 -3.20
N LEU A 40 17.67 6.12 -4.46
CA LEU A 40 16.62 6.84 -5.17
C LEU A 40 15.34 6.00 -5.29
N SER A 41 15.47 4.69 -5.57
CA SER A 41 14.32 3.78 -5.62
C SER A 41 13.54 3.74 -4.30
N VAL A 42 14.24 3.69 -3.16
CA VAL A 42 13.61 3.72 -1.83
C VAL A 42 12.90 5.05 -1.60
N ILE A 43 13.55 6.18 -1.89
CA ILE A 43 12.96 7.52 -1.72
C ILE A 43 11.69 7.67 -2.57
N ILE A 44 11.76 7.29 -3.85
CA ILE A 44 10.61 7.35 -4.77
C ILE A 44 9.47 6.47 -4.24
N THR A 45 9.78 5.27 -3.75
CA THR A 45 8.78 4.35 -3.19
C THR A 45 8.09 4.94 -1.95
N ILE A 46 8.85 5.53 -1.03
CA ILE A 46 8.30 6.20 0.17
C ILE A 46 7.39 7.36 -0.25
N LEU A 47 7.85 8.23 -1.16
CA LEU A 47 7.08 9.36 -1.65
C LEU A 47 5.78 8.90 -2.33
N PHE A 48 5.88 7.88 -3.18
CA PHE A 48 4.74 7.31 -3.89
C PHE A 48 3.68 6.75 -2.93
N LEU A 49 4.08 5.92 -1.97
CA LEU A 49 3.17 5.36 -0.96
C LEU A 49 2.61 6.46 -0.04
N GLY A 50 3.41 7.46 0.31
CA GLY A 50 3.00 8.61 1.11
C GLY A 50 1.92 9.44 0.40
N VAL A 51 2.09 9.70 -0.90
CA VAL A 51 1.08 10.38 -1.73
C VAL A 51 -0.21 9.56 -1.78
N ILE A 52 -0.11 8.24 -2.00
CA ILE A 52 -1.29 7.36 -1.99
C ILE A 52 -2.02 7.42 -0.65
N ALA A 53 -1.29 7.30 0.46
CA ALA A 53 -1.88 7.36 1.81
C ALA A 53 -2.59 8.70 2.05
N PHE A 54 -1.97 9.81 1.64
CA PHE A 54 -2.56 11.14 1.75
C PHE A 54 -3.85 11.29 0.92
N LEU A 55 -3.85 10.84 -0.33
CA LEU A 55 -5.01 10.90 -1.22
C LEU A 55 -6.15 10.01 -0.70
N VAL A 56 -5.82 8.81 -0.20
CA VAL A 56 -6.78 7.92 0.47
C VAL A 56 -7.40 8.61 1.68
N ARG A 57 -6.60 9.28 2.52
CA ARG A 57 -7.09 9.99 3.71
C ARG A 57 -8.06 11.13 3.38
N ARG A 58 -7.92 11.75 2.20
CA ARG A 58 -8.85 12.78 1.68
C ARG A 58 -10.18 12.21 1.18
N GLY A 59 -10.39 10.90 1.22
CA GLY A 59 -11.66 10.28 0.83
C GLY A 59 -11.83 10.12 -0.68
N ILE A 60 -10.74 10.16 -1.44
CA ILE A 60 -10.77 10.05 -2.89
C ILE A 60 -11.14 8.61 -3.29
N SER A 61 -12.34 8.43 -3.82
CA SER A 61 -12.95 7.11 -4.04
C SER A 61 -12.27 6.28 -5.13
N TRP A 62 -11.59 6.89 -6.10
CA TRP A 62 -10.87 6.18 -7.16
C TRP A 62 -9.54 5.58 -6.69
N MET A 63 -9.00 6.02 -5.54
CA MET A 63 -7.73 5.52 -5.00
C MET A 63 -7.76 4.03 -4.67
N LYS A 64 -8.93 3.44 -4.46
CA LYS A 64 -9.08 1.99 -4.27
C LYS A 64 -8.63 1.19 -5.50
N TYR A 65 -8.82 1.73 -6.71
CA TYR A 65 -8.40 1.09 -7.95
C TYR A 65 -6.90 1.27 -8.18
N VAL A 66 -6.35 2.44 -7.85
CA VAL A 66 -4.89 2.67 -7.87
C VAL A 66 -4.19 1.70 -6.93
N LEU A 67 -4.66 1.62 -5.69
CA LEU A 67 -4.08 0.75 -4.67
C LEU A 67 -4.20 -0.73 -5.09
N LEU A 68 -5.30 -1.11 -5.76
CA LEU A 68 -5.47 -2.45 -6.33
C LEU A 68 -4.42 -2.74 -7.40
N VAL A 69 -4.20 -1.83 -8.36
CA VAL A 69 -3.20 -2.01 -9.42
C VAL A 69 -1.79 -2.12 -8.82
N VAL A 70 -1.43 -1.21 -7.91
CA VAL A 70 -0.14 -1.23 -7.20
C VAL A 70 0.03 -2.54 -6.41
N PHE A 71 -1.03 -3.03 -5.77
CA PHE A 71 -1.00 -4.29 -5.03
C PHE A 71 -0.77 -5.49 -5.95
N ILE A 72 -1.42 -5.55 -7.11
CA ILE A 72 -1.22 -6.63 -8.09
C ILE A 72 0.22 -6.62 -8.63
N LEU A 73 0.75 -5.43 -8.97
CA LEU A 73 2.14 -5.29 -9.41
C LEU A 73 3.12 -5.74 -8.32
N GLY A 74 2.86 -5.36 -7.06
CA GLY A 74 3.65 -5.79 -5.90
C GLY A 74 3.63 -7.31 -5.69
N LEU A 75 2.45 -7.95 -5.82
CA LEU A 75 2.32 -9.41 -5.76
C LEU A 75 3.09 -10.10 -6.89
N ALA A 76 2.99 -9.60 -8.12
CA ALA A 76 3.73 -10.15 -9.25
C ALA A 76 5.24 -10.05 -9.02
N ALA A 77 5.73 -8.91 -8.52
CA ALA A 77 7.14 -8.73 -8.16
C ALA A 77 7.58 -9.73 -7.07
N LEU A 78 6.76 -9.94 -6.03
CA LEU A 78 7.06 -10.92 -4.98
C LEU A 78 7.14 -12.35 -5.52
N ILE A 79 6.22 -12.75 -6.41
CA ILE A 79 6.22 -14.08 -7.05
C ILE A 79 7.50 -14.26 -7.88
N LEU A 80 7.88 -13.25 -8.68
CA LEU A 80 9.10 -13.28 -9.47
C LEU A 80 10.36 -13.40 -8.61
N LEU A 81 10.40 -12.73 -7.44
CA LEU A 81 11.51 -12.86 -6.49
C LEU A 81 11.64 -14.29 -5.95
N ILE A 82 10.51 -14.94 -5.63
CA ILE A 82 10.48 -16.31 -5.10
C ILE A 82 10.89 -17.33 -6.19
N ILE A 83 10.32 -17.22 -7.38
CA ILE A 83 10.57 -18.17 -8.50
C ILE A 83 11.98 -17.98 -9.07
N GLY A 84 12.47 -16.74 -9.14
CA GLY A 84 13.77 -16.39 -9.71
C GLY A 84 14.98 -16.89 -8.93
N LYS A 85 14.78 -17.62 -7.81
CA LYS A 85 15.83 -18.10 -6.91
C LYS A 85 16.82 -17.02 -6.50
N GLN A 86 16.40 -15.76 -6.48
CA GLN A 86 17.20 -14.71 -5.88
C GLN A 86 17.42 -15.12 -4.42
N HIS A 87 18.66 -15.01 -3.93
CA HIS A 87 18.98 -15.31 -2.54
C HIS A 87 18.33 -14.27 -1.62
N VAL A 88 17.01 -14.33 -1.44
CA VAL A 88 16.31 -13.48 -0.49
C VAL A 88 16.48 -14.11 0.89
N ARG A 89 17.02 -13.36 1.85
CA ARG A 89 17.08 -13.84 3.24
C ARG A 89 15.66 -14.12 3.74
N THR A 90 15.48 -15.22 4.46
CA THR A 90 14.18 -15.62 5.03
C THR A 90 13.50 -14.47 5.79
N GLY A 91 14.27 -13.64 6.50
CA GLY A 91 13.75 -12.45 7.19
C GLY A 91 13.10 -11.41 6.27
N ALA A 92 13.71 -11.09 5.12
CA ALA A 92 13.13 -10.16 4.14
C ALA A 92 11.84 -10.71 3.52
N LEU A 93 11.78 -12.03 3.32
CA LEU A 93 10.60 -12.73 2.81
C LEU A 93 9.42 -12.62 3.78
N VAL A 94 9.66 -12.84 5.08
CA VAL A 94 8.64 -12.68 6.14
C VAL A 94 8.11 -11.25 6.21
N VAL A 95 9.01 -10.26 6.15
CA VAL A 95 8.62 -8.84 6.17
C VAL A 95 7.76 -8.48 4.96
N ASN A 96 8.11 -8.96 3.76
CA ASN A 96 7.32 -8.73 2.55
C ASN A 96 5.94 -9.40 2.61
N ILE A 97 5.82 -10.60 3.19
CA ILE A 97 4.53 -11.25 3.42
C ILE A 97 3.68 -10.42 4.39
N LEU A 98 4.24 -9.98 5.50
CA LEU A 98 3.53 -9.14 6.48
C LEU A 98 3.06 -7.82 5.84
N GLN A 99 3.93 -7.16 5.08
CA GLN A 99 3.59 -5.96 4.31
C GLN A 99 2.41 -6.22 3.35
N THR A 100 2.44 -7.35 2.65
CA THR A 100 1.37 -7.76 1.71
C THR A 100 0.03 -7.94 2.43
N LEU A 101 0.03 -8.59 3.60
CA LEU A 101 -1.19 -8.80 4.40
C LEU A 101 -1.78 -7.47 4.90
N ILE A 102 -0.94 -6.55 5.38
CA ILE A 102 -1.38 -5.22 5.84
C ILE A 102 -1.97 -4.42 4.68
N GLN A 103 -1.32 -4.45 3.51
CA GLN A 103 -1.77 -3.72 2.33
C GLN A 103 -3.07 -4.30 1.75
N LEU A 104 -3.24 -5.63 1.80
CA LEU A 104 -4.50 -6.29 1.48
C LEU A 104 -5.63 -5.84 2.41
N TRP A 105 -5.35 -5.73 3.72
CA TRP A 105 -6.35 -5.26 4.68
C TRP A 105 -6.76 -3.81 4.45
N ALA A 106 -5.80 -2.94 4.07
CA ALA A 106 -6.10 -1.57 3.65
C ALA A 106 -7.01 -1.54 2.43
N LEU A 107 -6.76 -2.42 1.46
CA LEU A 107 -7.55 -2.52 0.23
C LEU A 107 -8.99 -2.97 0.53
N ILE A 108 -9.16 -4.03 1.31
CA ILE A 108 -10.48 -4.54 1.73
C ILE A 108 -11.29 -3.40 2.36
N ARG A 109 -10.69 -2.64 3.29
CA ARG A 109 -11.33 -1.51 3.96
C ARG A 109 -11.84 -0.43 3.01
N LEU A 110 -11.10 -0.14 1.93
CA LEU A 110 -11.52 0.81 0.89
C LEU A 110 -12.68 0.31 0.04
N PHE A 111 -12.74 -1.00 -0.23
CA PHE A 111 -13.85 -1.59 -0.99
C PHE A 111 -15.12 -1.81 -0.17
N THR A 112 -15.00 -1.95 1.16
CA THR A 112 -16.16 -2.04 2.07
C THR A 112 -16.86 -0.69 2.31
N ILE A 113 -16.33 0.43 1.79
CA ILE A 113 -16.98 1.74 1.96
C ILE A 113 -18.27 1.74 1.14
N PRO A 114 -19.45 1.89 1.78
CA PRO A 114 -20.71 1.90 1.07
C PRO A 114 -20.70 3.06 0.07
N LYS A 115 -21.11 2.79 -1.17
CA LYS A 115 -21.44 3.87 -2.11
C LYS A 115 -22.58 4.64 -1.44
N SER A 116 -22.38 5.92 -1.16
CA SER A 116 -23.44 6.77 -0.62
C SER A 116 -24.67 6.58 -1.52
N PRO A 117 -25.79 6.03 -1.02
CA PRO A 117 -27.01 6.04 -1.79
C PRO A 117 -27.32 7.51 -2.00
N GLY A 118 -27.27 7.97 -3.25
CA GLY A 118 -27.66 9.32 -3.60
C GLY A 118 -29.00 9.60 -2.92
N LYS A 119 -29.10 10.72 -2.20
CA LYS A 119 -30.36 11.16 -1.61
C LYS A 119 -31.40 11.18 -2.74
N VAL A 120 -32.27 10.17 -2.80
CA VAL A 120 -33.47 10.22 -3.62
C VAL A 120 -34.36 11.24 -2.92
N SER A 121 -34.26 12.49 -3.37
CA SER A 121 -35.16 13.56 -2.97
C SER A 121 -36.53 13.25 -3.57
N PHE A 122 -37.38 12.56 -2.82
CA PHE A 122 -38.81 12.58 -3.08
C PHE A 122 -39.30 14.00 -2.79
N ASN A 123 -39.36 14.85 -3.82
CA ASN A 123 -40.11 16.08 -3.74
C ASN A 123 -41.59 15.68 -3.78
N LYS A 124 -42.32 16.02 -2.70
CA LYS A 124 -43.78 15.85 -2.61
C LYS A 124 -44.48 16.84 -3.52
#